data_AF-A0A8D8JQX7-F1
#
_entry.id   AF-A0A8D8JQX7-F1
#
_cell.length_a   1.000
_cell.length_b   1.000
_cell.length_c   1.000
_cell.angle_alpha   90.00
_cell.angle_beta   90.00
_cell.angle_gamma   90.00
#
_symmetry.space_group_name_H-M   'P 1'
#
loop_
_entity.id
_entity.type
_entity.pdbx_description
1 polymer ?
#
loop_
_entity_poly.entity_id
_entity_poly.type
_entity_poly.pdbx_seq_one_letter_code
_entity_poly.pdbx_strand_id
1 'polypeptide(L)'
;MLRLAVCSSETLLRSFSALTIARGASTAAVNNSFTSSQKQSLLPVSVPTLHNFRGTSFFNKLPAEQIWKGVISVSNAGKKRGRGKGSGRITPKDLNKGQVIGFGKANIVWPGLSAPIIRGRELVQQQQLPEDKEREAKLKKIRDEMVNFKRLKLSPLERGWSGSKMPGRSIGAPDPIEDDHFEGFDTKCLELKTVVNMKGNLGRKRRVSAMVVTGNGNGLAGFGFGKAVDIKTALRQAKNRSGQKLMYFELCN
;
A
#
# COMPACT_ATOMS: atom_id res chain seq x y z
N MET A 1 48.81 13.19 25.89
CA MET A 1 47.78 14.24 26.15
C MET A 1 46.95 14.43 24.89
N LEU A 2 45.78 13.78 24.81
CA LEU A 2 44.82 13.94 23.71
C LEU A 2 43.77 14.98 24.13
N ARG A 3 43.67 16.08 23.39
CA ARG A 3 42.58 17.07 23.57
C ARG A 3 41.47 16.79 22.56
N LEU A 4 40.27 16.52 23.09
CA LEU A 4 39.00 16.46 22.38
C LEU A 4 38.66 17.85 21.82
N ALA A 5 38.49 17.94 20.50
CA ALA A 5 37.88 19.10 19.85
C ALA A 5 36.37 18.84 19.70
N VAL A 6 35.58 19.63 20.43
CA VAL A 6 34.11 19.64 20.35
C VAL A 6 33.72 20.29 19.02
N CYS A 7 33.10 19.52 18.13
CA CYS A 7 32.56 20.00 16.86
C CYS A 7 31.18 20.64 17.11
N SER A 8 31.04 21.92 16.81
CA SER A 8 29.82 22.71 16.96
C SER A 8 28.73 22.30 15.95
N SER A 9 27.49 22.31 16.40
CA SER A 9 26.28 21.79 15.75
C SER A 9 25.79 22.55 14.51
N GLU A 10 26.53 23.52 13.99
CA GLU A 10 26.11 24.35 12.86
C GLU A 10 26.49 23.79 11.48
N THR A 11 27.39 22.81 11.43
CA THR A 11 27.91 22.23 10.17
C THR A 11 27.02 21.14 9.57
N LEU A 12 26.07 20.58 10.33
CA LEU A 12 25.16 19.53 9.86
C LEU A 12 23.90 20.06 9.14
N LEU A 13 23.62 21.36 9.21
CA LEU A 13 22.41 21.95 8.62
C LEU A 13 22.57 22.39 7.15
N ARG A 14 23.75 22.22 6.54
CA ARG A 14 24.00 22.64 5.15
C ARG A 14 23.88 21.53 4.09
N SER A 15 23.57 20.28 4.46
CA SER A 15 23.50 19.16 3.50
C SER A 15 22.08 18.77 3.05
N PHE A 16 21.04 19.50 3.46
CA PHE A 16 19.67 19.30 2.98
C PHE A 16 19.16 20.54 2.25
N SER A 17 19.86 20.97 1.20
CA SER A 17 19.29 21.90 0.23
C SER A 17 18.16 21.20 -0.53
N ALA A 18 16.97 21.65 -0.20
CA ALA A 18 15.66 21.29 -0.71
C ALA A 18 15.64 21.04 -2.23
N LEU A 19 15.23 19.83 -2.60
CA LEU A 19 14.77 19.49 -3.95
C LEU A 19 13.31 19.97 -4.05
N THR A 20 13.11 21.28 -4.18
CA THR A 20 11.78 21.88 -4.34
C THR A 20 11.34 21.69 -5.80
N ILE A 21 10.44 20.73 -6.04
CA ILE A 21 9.78 20.56 -7.33
C ILE A 21 8.69 21.62 -7.45
N ALA A 22 9.04 22.78 -8.00
CA ALA A 22 8.06 23.81 -8.35
C ALA A 22 7.25 23.38 -9.60
N ARG A 23 5.92 23.40 -9.49
CA ARG A 23 5.00 23.23 -10.63
C ARG A 23 4.50 24.63 -11.03
N GLY A 24 5.02 25.17 -12.12
CA GLY A 24 4.53 26.42 -12.72
C GLY A 24 3.95 26.16 -14.11
N ALA A 25 2.95 26.95 -14.51
CA ALA A 25 2.63 27.17 -15.91
C ALA A 25 3.43 28.40 -16.37
N SER A 26 4.09 28.30 -17.52
CA SER A 26 5.00 29.34 -18.01
C SER A 26 4.21 30.59 -18.43
N THR A 27 4.24 31.65 -17.63
CA THR A 27 4.02 33.02 -18.09
C THR A 27 5.29 33.80 -17.78
N ALA A 28 6.09 34.08 -18.80
CA ALA A 28 7.31 34.86 -18.67
C ALA A 28 6.94 36.34 -18.45
N ALA A 29 7.00 36.80 -17.21
CA ALA A 29 6.96 38.23 -16.88
C ALA A 29 8.40 38.71 -16.71
N VAL A 30 8.86 39.55 -17.66
CA VAL A 30 10.13 40.26 -17.58
C VAL A 30 9.90 41.51 -16.73
N ASN A 31 10.31 41.48 -15.48
CA ASN A 31 10.34 42.68 -14.64
C ASN A 31 11.75 43.27 -14.65
N ASN A 32 11.95 44.29 -15.48
CA ASN A 32 13.08 45.21 -15.36
C ASN A 32 12.73 46.25 -14.30
N SER A 33 13.54 46.33 -13.23
CA SER A 33 13.55 47.49 -12.34
C SER A 33 15.01 47.87 -12.04
N PHE A 34 15.41 49.02 -12.58
CA PHE A 34 16.69 49.66 -12.31
C PHE A 34 16.63 50.54 -11.05
N THR A 35 17.82 50.85 -10.54
CA THR A 35 18.18 51.82 -9.49
C THR A 35 18.09 51.34 -8.03
N SER A 36 19.23 51.15 -7.36
CA SER A 36 19.95 52.19 -6.62
C SER A 36 21.27 51.64 -6.06
N SER A 37 22.22 52.56 -5.85
CA SER A 37 23.63 52.33 -5.53
C SER A 37 23.83 51.71 -4.14
N GLN A 38 24.41 50.50 -4.07
CA GLN A 38 25.13 50.01 -2.90
C GLN A 38 26.34 49.15 -3.28
N LYS A 39 27.40 49.39 -2.51
CA LYS A 39 28.76 48.83 -2.51
C LYS A 39 28.90 47.43 -3.13
N GLN A 40 29.78 47.34 -4.14
CA GLN A 40 30.23 46.08 -4.73
C GLN A 40 31.00 45.25 -3.69
N SER A 41 30.31 44.29 -3.09
CA SER A 41 30.95 43.12 -2.49
C SER A 41 31.09 42.04 -3.58
N LEU A 42 32.23 41.36 -3.54
CA LEU A 42 32.70 40.35 -4.50
C LEU A 42 31.56 39.43 -4.98
N LEU A 43 31.50 39.24 -6.30
CA LEU A 43 30.49 38.47 -7.03
C LEU A 43 30.05 37.21 -6.26
N PRO A 44 28.77 37.10 -5.84
CA PRO A 44 28.29 35.84 -5.30
C PRO A 44 28.37 34.79 -6.41
N VAL A 45 29.09 33.69 -6.15
CA VAL A 45 29.09 32.51 -7.01
C VAL A 45 27.65 32.01 -7.09
N SER A 46 26.91 32.40 -8.13
CA SER A 46 25.58 31.86 -8.37
C SER A 46 25.77 30.43 -8.84
N VAL A 47 25.63 29.47 -7.92
CA VAL A 47 25.56 28.06 -8.30
C VAL A 47 24.31 27.94 -9.19
N PRO A 48 24.44 27.57 -10.48
CA PRO A 48 23.26 27.43 -11.33
C PRO A 48 22.38 26.33 -10.75
N THR A 49 21.28 26.74 -10.12
CA THR A 49 20.26 25.81 -9.68
C THR A 49 19.55 25.33 -10.94
N LEU A 50 19.95 24.14 -11.44
CA LEU A 50 19.26 23.46 -12.53
C LEU A 50 17.82 23.17 -12.10
N HIS A 51 16.94 24.12 -12.37
CA HIS A 51 15.51 23.95 -12.25
C HIS A 51 15.08 23.02 -13.39
N ASN A 52 14.94 21.74 -13.06
CA ASN A 52 14.32 20.77 -13.96
C ASN A 52 12.83 21.11 -14.11
N PHE A 53 12.53 22.00 -15.05
CA PHE A 53 11.17 22.30 -15.42
C PHE A 53 10.63 21.20 -16.32
N ARG A 54 9.77 20.33 -15.78
CA ARG A 54 9.04 19.35 -16.60
C ARG A 54 7.75 20.00 -17.07
N GLY A 55 7.73 20.44 -18.33
CA GLY A 55 6.51 20.94 -18.97
C GLY A 55 5.45 19.84 -19.03
N THR A 56 4.35 20.03 -18.30
CA THR A 56 3.20 19.12 -18.38
C THR A 56 2.24 19.63 -19.44
N SER A 57 2.13 18.92 -20.57
CA SER A 57 1.11 19.17 -21.59
C SER A 57 -0.05 18.16 -21.46
N PHE A 58 -1.13 18.36 -22.21
CA PHE A 58 -2.20 17.36 -22.31
C PHE A 58 -1.69 16.02 -22.85
N PHE A 59 -0.85 16.06 -23.89
CA PHE A 59 -0.29 14.86 -24.53
C PHE A 59 0.71 14.09 -23.66
N ASN A 60 1.26 14.72 -22.62
CA ASN A 60 2.22 14.09 -21.69
C ASN A 60 1.54 13.49 -20.44
N LYS A 61 0.20 13.46 -20.37
CA LYS A 61 -0.53 12.86 -19.25
C LYS A 61 -0.60 11.34 -19.42
N LEU A 62 -0.26 10.62 -18.36
CA LEU A 62 -0.34 9.16 -18.31
C LEU A 62 -1.59 8.71 -17.56
N PRO A 63 -2.14 7.51 -17.89
CA PRO A 63 -3.23 6.93 -17.12
C PRO A 63 -2.81 6.64 -15.67
N ALA A 64 -3.79 6.62 -14.77
CA ALA A 64 -3.57 6.45 -13.33
C ALA A 64 -2.75 5.19 -12.99
N GLU A 65 -2.95 4.09 -13.72
CA GLU A 65 -2.20 2.84 -13.52
C GLU A 65 -0.70 3.04 -13.73
N GLN A 66 -0.30 3.75 -14.78
CA GLN A 66 1.11 4.02 -15.06
C GLN A 66 1.73 4.97 -14.05
N ILE A 67 0.97 5.98 -13.60
CA ILE A 67 1.41 6.89 -12.53
C ILE A 67 1.64 6.13 -11.23
N TRP A 68 0.67 5.32 -10.79
CA TRP A 68 0.79 4.53 -9.56
C TRP A 68 1.89 3.48 -9.66
N LYS A 69 2.06 2.84 -10.82
CA LYS A 69 3.19 1.96 -11.09
C LYS A 69 4.51 2.71 -10.97
N GLY A 70 4.64 3.91 -11.52
CA GLY A 70 5.86 4.73 -11.39
C GLY A 70 6.18 5.12 -9.95
N VAL A 71 5.16 5.47 -9.15
CA VAL A 71 5.33 5.91 -7.75
C VAL A 71 5.63 4.76 -6.79
N ILE A 72 4.97 3.61 -6.97
CA ILE A 72 5.01 2.50 -6.00
C ILE A 72 6.01 1.42 -6.41
N SER A 73 6.22 1.21 -7.71
CA SER A 73 7.09 0.14 -8.15
C SER A 73 8.54 0.45 -7.82
N VAL A 74 9.25 -0.62 -7.49
CA VAL A 74 10.71 -0.66 -7.51
C VAL A 74 11.13 -1.42 -8.75
N SER A 75 12.40 -1.27 -9.16
CA SER A 75 12.97 -2.08 -10.24
C SER A 75 12.71 -3.57 -10.00
N ASN A 76 12.51 -4.36 -11.06
CA ASN A 76 12.27 -5.80 -10.94
C ASN A 76 13.35 -6.51 -10.11
N ALA A 77 14.60 -6.06 -10.25
CA ALA A 77 15.72 -6.53 -9.43
C ALA A 77 15.55 -6.15 -7.94
N GLY A 78 15.14 -4.91 -7.65
CA GLY A 78 14.85 -4.44 -6.30
C GLY A 78 13.70 -5.21 -5.64
N LYS A 79 12.61 -5.48 -6.37
CA LYS A 79 11.46 -6.27 -5.91
C LYS A 79 11.86 -7.71 -5.56
N LYS A 80 12.64 -8.35 -6.44
CA LYS A 80 13.10 -9.75 -6.25
C LYS A 80 14.07 -9.88 -5.08
N ARG A 81 14.97 -8.90 -4.88
CA ARG A 81 16.01 -8.94 -3.85
C ARG A 81 15.60 -8.30 -2.51
N GLY A 82 14.41 -7.71 -2.42
CA GLY A 82 13.92 -7.09 -1.18
C GLY A 82 14.69 -5.82 -0.78
N ARG A 83 15.17 -5.03 -1.76
CA ARG A 83 15.93 -3.81 -1.50
C ARG A 83 15.09 -2.64 -1.00
N GLY A 84 13.76 -2.72 -1.12
CA GLY A 84 12.84 -1.72 -0.60
C GLY A 84 12.54 -1.95 0.89
N LYS A 85 12.67 -0.91 1.71
CA LYS A 85 12.19 -0.93 3.10
C LYS A 85 10.66 -1.08 3.09
N GLY A 86 10.13 -1.98 3.91
CA GLY A 86 8.67 -2.21 4.00
C GLY A 86 7.93 -1.12 4.79
N SER A 87 8.65 -0.36 5.62
CA SER A 87 8.10 0.75 6.39
C SER A 87 7.81 1.95 5.48
N GLY A 88 6.64 2.58 5.63
CA GLY A 88 6.24 3.74 4.83
C GLY A 88 5.80 3.41 3.40
N ARG A 89 5.48 2.15 3.08
CA ARG A 89 5.02 1.77 1.74
C ARG A 89 3.72 2.49 1.38
N ILE A 90 3.77 3.32 0.36
CA ILE A 90 2.62 4.03 -0.19
C ILE A 90 1.70 3.00 -0.86
N THR A 91 0.43 2.98 -0.48
CA THR A 91 -0.61 2.18 -1.13
C THR A 91 -1.25 3.00 -2.26
N PRO A 92 -1.50 2.39 -3.44
CA PRO A 92 -2.19 3.08 -4.51
C PRO A 92 -3.59 3.44 -4.05
N LYS A 93 -4.00 4.68 -4.31
CA LYS A 93 -5.33 5.19 -3.98
C LYS A 93 -6.13 5.31 -5.27
N ASP A 94 -7.33 4.76 -5.27
CA ASP A 94 -8.25 4.91 -6.39
C ASP A 94 -8.92 6.29 -6.35
N LEU A 95 -8.53 7.16 -7.28
CA LEU A 95 -9.04 8.54 -7.35
C LEU A 95 -10.45 8.61 -7.95
N ASN A 96 -10.94 7.55 -8.58
CA ASN A 96 -12.26 7.51 -9.20
C ASN A 96 -13.37 7.19 -8.18
N LYS A 97 -13.00 6.64 -7.02
CA LYS A 97 -13.95 6.31 -5.96
C LYS A 97 -14.64 7.57 -5.43
N GLY A 98 -15.97 7.59 -5.48
CA GLY A 98 -16.80 8.72 -5.04
C GLY A 98 -16.99 9.83 -6.10
N GLN A 99 -16.42 9.67 -7.30
CA GLN A 99 -16.72 10.55 -8.43
C GLN A 99 -17.90 9.98 -9.23
N VAL A 100 -18.86 10.84 -9.57
CA VAL A 100 -20.01 10.51 -10.40
C VAL A 100 -19.91 11.34 -11.68
N ILE A 101 -20.18 10.71 -12.82
CA ILE A 101 -20.13 11.37 -14.14
C ILE A 101 -21.14 12.53 -14.17
N GLY A 102 -20.79 13.63 -14.84
CA GLY A 102 -21.65 14.80 -14.94
C GLY A 102 -21.57 15.75 -13.76
N PHE A 103 -20.67 15.52 -12.80
CA PHE A 103 -20.44 16.45 -11.70
C PHE A 103 -19.00 16.92 -11.64
N GLY A 104 -18.81 18.22 -11.45
CA GLY A 104 -17.50 18.86 -11.36
C GLY A 104 -17.41 19.84 -10.19
N LYS A 105 -16.39 20.70 -10.22
CA LYS A 105 -16.27 21.83 -9.28
C LYS A 105 -17.36 22.87 -9.51
N ALA A 106 -17.63 23.17 -10.79
CA ALA A 106 -18.82 23.94 -11.15
C ALA A 106 -20.05 23.03 -10.99
N ASN A 107 -20.99 23.45 -10.16
CA ASN A 107 -22.23 22.71 -9.92
C ASN A 107 -23.22 22.94 -11.08
N ILE A 108 -22.99 22.26 -12.20
CA ILE A 108 -23.84 22.38 -13.40
C ILE A 108 -24.73 21.15 -13.51
N VAL A 109 -26.02 21.38 -13.73
CA VAL A 109 -26.98 20.34 -14.09
C VAL A 109 -26.87 20.07 -15.58
N TRP A 110 -26.50 18.85 -15.91
CA TRP A 110 -26.42 18.32 -17.27
C TRP A 110 -27.60 17.38 -17.49
N PRO A 111 -28.61 17.77 -18.28
CA PRO A 111 -29.74 16.89 -18.57
C PRO A 111 -29.25 15.62 -19.28
N GLY A 112 -29.64 14.46 -18.75
CA GLY A 112 -29.21 13.15 -19.22
C GLY A 112 -27.92 12.61 -18.60
N LEU A 113 -27.18 13.41 -17.82
CA LEU A 113 -25.96 12.96 -17.11
C LEU A 113 -26.10 13.10 -15.59
N SER A 114 -26.25 14.32 -15.09
CA SER A 114 -26.38 14.57 -13.64
C SER A 114 -27.83 14.66 -13.17
N ALA A 115 -28.76 14.94 -14.08
CA ALA A 115 -30.20 14.95 -13.84
C ALA A 115 -30.95 14.22 -14.97
N PRO A 116 -32.14 13.65 -14.71
CA PRO A 116 -32.99 13.13 -15.78
C PRO A 116 -33.39 14.26 -16.74
N ILE A 117 -33.64 13.92 -18.01
CA ILE A 117 -34.03 14.87 -19.06
C ILE A 117 -35.40 15.51 -18.75
N ILE A 118 -36.30 14.74 -18.13
CA ILE A 118 -37.64 15.19 -17.75
C ILE A 118 -37.75 15.11 -16.23
N ARG A 119 -38.11 16.21 -15.58
CA ARG A 119 -38.49 16.24 -14.16
C ARG A 119 -39.98 16.53 -14.07
N GLY A 120 -40.77 15.51 -13.78
CA GLY A 120 -42.23 15.63 -13.76
C GLY A 120 -42.79 15.90 -15.16
N ARG A 121 -43.20 17.15 -15.43
CA ARG A 121 -43.74 17.60 -16.72
C ARG A 121 -42.81 18.55 -17.48
N GLU A 122 -41.70 18.96 -16.86
CA GLU A 122 -40.80 19.97 -17.40
C GLU A 122 -39.52 19.36 -17.96
N LEU A 123 -39.08 19.87 -19.11
CA LEU A 123 -37.78 19.56 -19.69
C LEU A 123 -36.70 20.28 -18.89
N VAL A 124 -35.74 19.53 -18.36
CA VAL A 124 -34.64 20.09 -17.57
C VAL A 124 -33.65 20.78 -18.49
N GLN A 125 -33.45 22.07 -18.29
CA GLN A 125 -32.42 22.84 -18.99
C GLN A 125 -31.09 22.81 -18.24
N GLN A 126 -30.00 23.10 -18.96
CA GLN A 126 -28.68 23.25 -18.35
C GLN A 126 -28.67 24.49 -17.46
N GLN A 127 -28.46 24.31 -16.16
CA GLN A 127 -28.42 25.39 -15.18
C GLN A 127 -27.22 25.21 -14.25
N GLN A 128 -26.54 26.32 -13.94
CA GLN A 128 -25.55 26.35 -12.87
C GLN A 128 -26.25 26.62 -11.53
N LEU A 129 -26.14 25.67 -10.60
CA LEU A 129 -26.58 25.83 -9.23
C LEU A 129 -25.49 26.48 -8.37
N PRO A 130 -25.86 27.01 -7.19
CA PRO A 130 -24.90 27.42 -6.18
C PRO A 130 -23.99 26.26 -5.76
N GLU A 131 -22.85 26.60 -5.17
CA GLU A 131 -21.84 25.63 -4.75
C GLU A 131 -22.34 24.76 -3.57
N ASP A 132 -22.38 23.44 -3.77
CA ASP A 132 -22.80 22.48 -2.75
C ASP A 132 -21.66 22.16 -1.77
N LYS A 133 -21.50 22.98 -0.72
CA LYS A 133 -20.49 22.77 0.34
C LYS A 133 -20.59 21.40 1.00
N GLU A 134 -21.80 20.87 1.15
CA GLU A 134 -22.03 19.54 1.74
C GLU A 134 -21.42 18.42 0.92
N ARG A 135 -21.49 18.52 -0.41
CA ARG A 135 -20.92 17.53 -1.32
C ARG A 135 -19.42 17.51 -1.23
N GLU A 136 -18.78 18.68 -1.20
CA GLU A 136 -17.34 18.78 -1.00
C GLU A 136 -16.91 18.17 0.33
N ALA A 137 -17.69 18.41 1.39
CA ALA A 137 -17.45 17.79 2.69
C ALA A 137 -17.55 16.25 2.62
N LYS A 138 -18.53 15.71 1.89
CA LYS A 138 -18.65 14.25 1.64
C LYS A 138 -17.44 13.70 0.88
N LEU A 139 -16.97 14.38 -0.16
CA LEU A 139 -15.76 13.98 -0.91
C LEU A 139 -14.49 14.01 -0.04
N LYS A 140 -14.37 15.03 0.83
CA LYS A 140 -13.28 15.12 1.81
C LYS A 140 -13.31 13.96 2.81
N LYS A 141 -14.50 13.60 3.33
CA LYS A 141 -14.68 12.42 4.20
C LYS A 141 -14.22 11.13 3.52
N ILE A 142 -14.66 10.89 2.28
CA ILE A 142 -14.23 9.70 1.49
C ILE A 142 -12.70 9.68 1.33
N ARG A 143 -12.09 10.83 1.00
CA ARG A 143 -10.63 10.95 0.88
C ARG A 143 -9.93 10.58 2.19
N ASP A 144 -10.41 11.09 3.32
CA ASP A 144 -9.78 10.88 4.62
C ASP A 144 -9.94 9.42 5.08
N GLU A 145 -11.08 8.79 4.80
CA GLU A 145 -11.30 7.36 5.01
C GLU A 145 -10.29 6.49 4.24
N MET A 146 -9.97 6.85 3.00
CA MET A 146 -8.98 6.14 2.18
C MET A 146 -7.54 6.22 2.71
N VAL A 147 -7.22 7.19 3.59
CA VAL A 147 -5.87 7.36 4.13
C VAL A 147 -5.61 6.45 5.33
N ASN A 148 -6.66 5.99 6.01
CA ASN A 148 -6.55 5.31 7.28
C ASN A 148 -6.10 3.84 7.13
N PHE A 149 -4.79 3.61 7.04
CA PHE A 149 -4.22 2.27 7.20
C PHE A 149 -4.47 1.76 8.62
N LYS A 150 -5.48 0.91 8.79
CA LYS A 150 -5.74 0.23 10.06
C LYS A 150 -4.83 -0.98 10.18
N ARG A 151 -3.98 -0.99 11.21
CA ARG A 151 -3.27 -2.22 11.62
C ARG A 151 -4.33 -3.24 12.03
N LEU A 152 -4.24 -4.45 11.49
CA LEU A 152 -5.10 -5.57 11.94
C LEU A 152 -4.81 -5.81 13.43
N LYS A 153 -5.79 -5.49 14.28
CA LYS A 153 -5.79 -5.84 15.70
C LYS A 153 -6.57 -7.14 15.84
N LEU A 154 -5.91 -8.19 16.32
CA LEU A 154 -6.58 -9.44 16.66
C LEU A 154 -7.15 -9.33 18.07
N SER A 155 -8.28 -9.99 18.31
CA SER A 155 -8.79 -10.20 19.66
C SER A 155 -7.84 -11.13 20.44
N PRO A 156 -7.79 -11.05 21.79
CA PRO A 156 -6.96 -11.93 22.59
C PRO A 156 -7.29 -13.43 22.40
N LEU A 157 -8.55 -13.77 22.11
CA LEU A 157 -9.01 -15.14 21.91
C LEU A 157 -8.54 -15.75 20.57
N GLU A 158 -8.45 -14.93 19.52
CA GLU A 158 -7.96 -15.37 18.21
C GLU A 158 -6.44 -15.40 18.11
N ARG A 159 -5.75 -14.99 19.18
CA ARG A 159 -4.31 -14.89 19.22
C ARG A 159 -3.69 -16.26 19.45
N GLY A 160 -2.62 -16.56 18.73
CA GLY A 160 -1.76 -17.71 19.02
C GLY A 160 -0.77 -17.41 20.15
N TRP A 161 0.37 -18.10 20.15
CA TRP A 161 1.38 -17.99 21.22
C TRP A 161 2.04 -16.60 21.32
N SER A 162 2.11 -15.84 20.23
CA SER A 162 2.88 -14.59 20.19
C SER A 162 2.34 -13.57 19.20
N GLY A 163 1.96 -12.40 19.69
CA GLY A 163 1.46 -11.26 18.92
C GLY A 163 0.44 -11.65 17.86
N SER A 164 0.59 -11.08 16.67
CA SER A 164 -0.21 -11.42 15.49
C SER A 164 0.34 -12.59 14.66
N LYS A 165 1.30 -13.36 15.20
CA LYS A 165 1.88 -14.50 14.48
C LYS A 165 0.88 -15.66 14.42
N MET A 166 1.03 -16.49 13.40
CA MET A 166 0.17 -17.65 13.17
C MET A 166 0.39 -18.86 14.11
N PRO A 167 1.59 -19.14 14.66
CA PRO A 167 1.77 -20.28 15.56
C PRO A 167 0.84 -20.22 16.77
N GLY A 168 0.15 -21.34 17.05
CA GLY A 168 -0.89 -21.46 18.06
C GLY A 168 -2.29 -20.98 17.62
N ARG A 169 -2.43 -20.38 16.43
CA ARG A 169 -3.71 -19.92 15.90
C ARG A 169 -4.41 -21.02 15.09
N SER A 170 -5.73 -21.10 15.23
CA SER A 170 -6.58 -21.91 14.37
C SER A 170 -6.68 -21.31 12.96
N ILE A 171 -6.59 -22.18 11.96
CA ILE A 171 -6.75 -21.87 10.53
C ILE A 171 -8.18 -22.23 10.08
N GLY A 172 -8.81 -23.18 10.77
CA GLY A 172 -10.07 -23.81 10.39
C GLY A 172 -9.86 -25.16 9.68
N ALA A 173 -10.96 -25.89 9.46
CA ALA A 173 -10.95 -27.22 8.88
C ALA A 173 -10.27 -27.31 7.50
N PRO A 174 -9.73 -28.48 7.11
CA PRO A 174 -9.24 -28.74 5.75
C PRO A 174 -10.25 -28.41 4.66
N ASP A 175 -9.75 -28.06 3.47
CA ASP A 175 -10.64 -27.86 2.31
C ASP A 175 -11.30 -29.22 1.97
N PRO A 176 -12.61 -29.26 1.65
CA PRO A 176 -13.29 -30.50 1.29
C PRO A 176 -12.70 -31.12 0.03
N ILE A 177 -12.74 -32.45 -0.05
CA ILE A 177 -12.28 -33.23 -1.20
C ILE A 177 -13.53 -33.90 -1.77
N GLU A 178 -13.96 -33.48 -2.96
CA GLU A 178 -15.21 -33.97 -3.59
C GLU A 178 -16.40 -33.80 -2.63
N ASP A 179 -17.02 -34.90 -2.20
CA ASP A 179 -18.17 -34.92 -1.27
C ASP A 179 -17.75 -35.11 0.20
N ASP A 180 -16.45 -35.32 0.48
CA ASP A 180 -15.95 -35.53 1.84
C ASP A 180 -15.70 -34.19 2.55
N HIS A 181 -16.55 -33.88 3.53
CA HIS A 181 -16.41 -32.73 4.42
C HIS A 181 -15.67 -33.11 5.70
N PHE A 182 -14.63 -32.34 6.05
CA PHE A 182 -13.89 -32.50 7.29
C PHE A 182 -14.59 -31.77 8.45
N GLU A 183 -15.78 -32.25 8.83
CA GLU A 183 -16.56 -31.71 9.93
C GLU A 183 -15.91 -32.01 11.29
N GLY A 184 -15.96 -31.04 12.21
CA GLY A 184 -15.36 -31.17 13.55
C GLY A 184 -13.83 -31.11 13.60
N PHE A 185 -13.14 -30.99 12.46
CA PHE A 185 -11.70 -30.81 12.43
C PHE A 185 -11.31 -29.34 12.64
N ASP A 186 -10.40 -29.11 13.59
CA ASP A 186 -9.66 -27.85 13.66
C ASP A 186 -8.20 -28.07 13.28
N THR A 187 -7.62 -27.05 12.66
CA THR A 187 -6.26 -27.05 12.19
C THR A 187 -5.48 -25.94 12.86
N LYS A 188 -4.44 -26.28 13.63
CA LYS A 188 -3.57 -25.33 14.34
C LYS A 188 -2.17 -25.29 13.74
N CYS A 189 -1.63 -24.09 13.55
CA CYS A 189 -0.26 -23.90 13.09
C CYS A 189 0.72 -24.12 14.26
N LEU A 190 1.69 -25.02 14.10
CA LEU A 190 2.77 -25.22 15.08
C LEU A 190 3.99 -24.36 14.75
N GLU A 191 4.44 -24.41 13.50
CA GLU A 191 5.63 -23.69 13.06
C GLU A 191 5.34 -22.89 11.80
N LEU A 192 5.76 -21.63 11.78
CA LEU A 192 5.79 -20.81 10.58
C LEU A 192 7.16 -20.13 10.47
N LYS A 193 8.03 -20.67 9.62
CA LYS A 193 9.38 -20.15 9.41
C LYS A 193 9.62 -19.72 7.97
N THR A 194 10.45 -18.71 7.78
CA THR A 194 10.95 -18.33 6.45
C THR A 194 12.22 -19.10 6.16
N VAL A 195 12.23 -19.88 5.09
CA VAL A 195 13.37 -20.69 4.62
C VAL A 195 13.90 -20.09 3.32
N VAL A 196 15.21 -20.11 3.13
CA VAL A 196 15.87 -19.55 1.94
C VAL A 196 16.64 -20.66 1.24
N ASN A 197 16.54 -20.72 -0.10
CA ASN A 197 17.37 -21.60 -0.91
C ASN A 197 18.18 -20.78 -1.93
N MET A 198 19.44 -21.15 -2.18
CA MET A 198 20.28 -20.53 -3.19
C MET A 198 19.91 -21.05 -4.59
N LYS A 199 19.69 -20.14 -5.54
CA LYS A 199 19.45 -20.46 -6.95
C LYS A 199 20.49 -19.75 -7.81
N GLY A 200 20.96 -20.40 -8.88
CA GLY A 200 21.95 -19.79 -9.80
C GLY A 200 21.52 -18.40 -10.32
N ASN A 201 20.29 -18.28 -10.82
CA ASN A 201 19.85 -17.04 -11.49
C ASN A 201 19.43 -15.92 -10.52
N LEU A 202 18.74 -16.26 -9.43
CA LEU A 202 18.14 -15.28 -8.51
C LEU A 202 18.94 -15.08 -7.22
N GLY A 203 19.93 -15.94 -6.94
CA GLY A 203 20.57 -16.05 -5.64
C GLY A 203 19.60 -16.58 -4.58
N ARG A 204 19.56 -15.92 -3.42
CA ARG A 204 18.70 -16.30 -2.28
C ARG A 204 17.22 -16.16 -2.61
N LYS A 205 16.51 -17.29 -2.78
CA LYS A 205 15.05 -17.34 -2.94
C LYS A 205 14.38 -17.70 -1.63
N ARG A 206 13.65 -16.75 -1.04
CA ARG A 206 12.82 -16.97 0.15
C ARG A 206 11.57 -17.80 -0.16
N ARG A 207 11.20 -18.67 0.76
CA ARG A 207 9.93 -19.40 0.87
C ARG A 207 9.49 -19.41 2.32
N VAL A 208 8.23 -19.71 2.56
CA VAL A 208 7.66 -19.92 3.88
C VAL A 208 7.39 -21.42 4.02
N SER A 209 7.86 -22.00 5.12
CA SER A 209 7.56 -23.36 5.54
C SER A 209 6.58 -23.29 6.70
N ALA A 210 5.45 -23.94 6.55
CA ALA A 210 4.44 -24.10 7.57
C ALA A 210 4.37 -25.57 8.02
N MET A 211 4.35 -25.79 9.33
CA MET A 211 4.00 -27.05 9.96
C MET A 211 2.70 -26.87 10.71
N VAL A 212 1.77 -27.78 10.46
CA VAL A 212 0.38 -27.66 10.86
C VAL A 212 -0.12 -29.01 11.35
N VAL A 213 -0.99 -29.00 12.36
CA VAL A 213 -1.66 -30.18 12.90
C VAL A 213 -3.16 -29.98 12.78
N THR A 214 -3.85 -31.02 12.33
CA THR A 214 -5.30 -31.09 12.20
C THR A 214 -5.82 -32.21 13.08
N GLY A 215 -6.93 -32.00 13.78
CA GLY A 215 -7.55 -33.05 14.58
C GLY A 215 -8.99 -32.73 14.96
N ASN A 216 -9.76 -33.78 15.27
CA ASN A 216 -11.17 -33.69 15.63
C ASN A 216 -11.42 -33.75 17.15
N GLY A 217 -10.36 -33.87 17.97
CA GLY A 217 -10.46 -34.02 19.42
C GLY A 217 -10.82 -35.44 19.91
N ASN A 218 -11.17 -36.35 19.00
CA ASN A 218 -11.63 -37.71 19.30
C ASN A 218 -10.55 -38.76 18.97
N GLY A 219 -9.29 -38.48 19.32
CA GLY A 219 -8.18 -39.38 19.08
C GLY A 219 -7.69 -39.43 17.63
N LEU A 220 -8.29 -38.67 16.70
CA LEU A 220 -7.86 -38.66 15.30
C LEU A 220 -7.16 -37.34 14.97
N ALA A 221 -5.88 -37.42 14.62
CA ALA A 221 -5.07 -36.25 14.31
C ALA A 221 -4.01 -36.54 13.24
N GLY A 222 -3.68 -35.53 12.44
CA GLY A 222 -2.67 -35.61 11.40
C GLY A 222 -1.82 -34.35 11.35
N PHE A 223 -0.60 -34.47 10.84
CA PHE A 223 0.29 -33.33 10.67
C PHE A 223 0.76 -33.20 9.22
N GLY A 224 1.05 -31.97 8.82
CA GLY A 224 1.38 -31.63 7.45
C GLY A 224 2.40 -30.51 7.34
N PHE A 225 3.20 -30.60 6.28
CA PHE A 225 4.14 -29.55 5.90
C PHE A 225 3.75 -28.93 4.56
N GLY A 226 3.78 -27.59 4.50
CA GLY A 226 3.54 -26.81 3.30
C GLY A 226 4.67 -25.81 3.06
N LYS A 227 5.13 -25.70 1.81
CA LYS A 227 6.24 -24.80 1.44
C LYS A 227 5.90 -23.98 0.19
N ALA A 228 5.59 -22.70 0.38
CA ALA A 228 5.23 -21.80 -0.71
C ALA A 228 5.95 -20.44 -0.62
N VAL A 229 5.75 -19.56 -1.59
CA VAL A 229 6.30 -18.19 -1.56
C VAL A 229 5.50 -17.28 -0.63
N ASP A 230 4.19 -17.53 -0.54
CA ASP A 230 3.25 -16.79 0.29
C ASP A 230 2.81 -17.61 1.49
N ILE A 231 2.49 -16.92 2.58
CA ILE A 231 2.11 -17.55 3.85
C ILE A 231 0.77 -18.30 3.69
N LYS A 232 -0.23 -17.66 3.09
CA LYS A 232 -1.57 -18.25 2.92
C LYS A 232 -1.55 -19.54 2.10
N THR A 233 -0.76 -19.57 1.03
CA THR A 233 -0.64 -20.76 0.18
C THR A 233 0.13 -21.88 0.87
N ALA A 234 1.18 -21.56 1.65
CA ALA A 234 1.90 -22.53 2.46
C ALA A 234 0.98 -23.17 3.52
N LEU A 235 0.18 -22.36 4.22
CA LEU A 235 -0.77 -22.83 5.22
C LEU A 235 -1.87 -23.70 4.60
N ARG A 236 -2.43 -23.29 3.46
CA ARG A 236 -3.43 -24.10 2.73
C ARG A 236 -2.88 -25.47 2.35
N GLN A 237 -1.67 -25.51 1.80
CA GLN A 237 -1.01 -26.77 1.44
C GLN A 237 -0.74 -27.65 2.67
N ALA A 238 -0.26 -27.07 3.77
CA ALA A 238 0.01 -27.81 5.00
C ALA A 238 -1.28 -28.38 5.60
N LYS A 239 -2.35 -27.58 5.62
CA LYS A 239 -3.69 -27.94 6.09
C LYS A 239 -4.25 -29.13 5.30
N ASN A 240 -4.35 -29.02 3.98
CA ASN A 240 -4.95 -30.08 3.17
C ASN A 240 -4.11 -31.38 3.20
N ARG A 241 -2.78 -31.26 3.27
CA ARG A 241 -1.89 -32.41 3.42
C ARG A 241 -2.02 -33.08 4.80
N SER A 242 -2.28 -32.33 5.87
CA SER A 242 -2.50 -32.89 7.20
C SER A 242 -3.82 -33.66 7.30
N GLY A 243 -4.87 -33.20 6.59
CA GLY A 243 -6.15 -33.91 6.51
C GLY A 243 -6.08 -35.25 5.77
N GLN A 244 -5.09 -35.43 4.88
CA GLN A 244 -4.86 -36.70 4.17
C GLN A 244 -4.01 -37.70 4.97
N LYS A 245 -3.35 -37.26 6.04
CA LYS A 245 -2.37 -38.06 6.81
C LYS A 245 -2.79 -38.13 8.27
N LEU A 246 -3.98 -38.68 8.49
CA LEU A 246 -4.56 -38.84 9.81
C LEU A 246 -4.04 -40.10 10.47
N MET A 247 -3.77 -40.02 11.76
CA MET A 247 -3.37 -41.09 12.64
C MET A 247 -4.43 -41.22 13.72
N TYR A 248 -4.78 -42.46 14.04
CA TYR A 248 -5.63 -42.77 15.18
C TYR A 248 -4.74 -42.96 16.41
N PHE A 249 -5.10 -42.29 17.49
CA PHE A 249 -4.46 -42.35 18.79
C PHE A 249 -5.47 -42.91 19.77
N GLU A 250 -5.10 -44.01 20.42
CA GLU A 250 -5.87 -44.56 21.51
C GLU A 250 -5.77 -43.62 22.72
N LEU A 251 -6.93 -43.15 23.18
CA LEU A 251 -7.04 -42.30 24.36
C LEU A 251 -7.37 -43.21 25.54
N CYS A 252 -6.49 -43.27 26.54
CA CYS A 252 -6.83 -43.85 27.84
C CYS A 252 -7.69 -42.83 28.61
N ASN A 253 -8.88 -43.26 29.01
CA ASN A 253 -9.75 -42.48 29.90
C ASN A 253 -9.29 -42.58 31.36
#